data_AF-A0A7W1JB29-F1
#
_entry.id   AF-A0A7W1JB29-F1
#
_cell.length_a   1.000
_cell.length_b   1.000
_cell.length_c   1.000
_cell.angle_alpha   90.00
_cell.angle_beta   90.00
_cell.angle_gamma   90.00
#
_symmetry.space_group_name_H-M   'P 1'
#
loop_
_entity.id
_entity.type
_entity.pdbx_description
1 polymer ?
#
loop_
_entity_poly.entity_id
_entity_poly.type
_entity_poly.pdbx_seq_one_letter_code
_entity_poly.pdbx_strand_id
1 'polypeptide(L)'
;MIELADSDRVASEAFLRLAGATDEFEGYAHPHAARVARLADETAKAFRLARADCSSLVFAALLHDIGEVLMKRDYLKRAGPLTADERLDLARHPVIGEQEAARAGANRGAQLLVRWHHEWWDGGGYPDALRGEQIPLTARILRVADAYAALTDARPFRPAMTEPAARQYLRHGAGVEFDPRVVHAFLALDNLPELRAHADAVVDGSEPPPPRLITDDQTGLAPIQNPPPATPTLS
;
A
#
# COMPACT_ATOMS: atom_id res chain seq x y z
N MET A 1 18.25 -8.81 -7.72
CA MET A 1 18.20 -9.79 -6.61
C MET A 1 18.62 -9.03 -5.38
N ILE A 2 17.76 -8.92 -4.36
CA ILE A 2 18.03 -8.13 -3.16
C ILE A 2 19.12 -8.84 -2.35
N GLU A 3 20.24 -8.17 -2.06
CA GLU A 3 21.30 -8.72 -1.19
C GLU A 3 20.92 -8.63 0.28
N LEU A 4 20.31 -9.69 0.80
CA LEU A 4 19.94 -9.84 2.20
C LEU A 4 21.03 -10.58 2.99
N ALA A 5 21.17 -10.27 4.29
CA ALA A 5 21.98 -11.07 5.20
C ALA A 5 21.36 -12.48 5.38
N ASP A 6 22.12 -13.48 5.83
CA ASP A 6 21.58 -14.86 5.93
C ASP A 6 20.36 -14.97 6.86
N SER A 7 20.36 -14.24 7.97
CA SER A 7 19.19 -14.12 8.86
C SER A 7 17.99 -13.51 8.15
N ASP A 8 18.24 -12.49 7.33
CA ASP A 8 17.21 -11.80 6.54
C ASP A 8 16.70 -12.70 5.41
N ARG A 9 17.53 -13.59 4.85
CA ARG A 9 17.11 -14.56 3.83
C ARG A 9 16.14 -15.59 4.41
N VAL A 10 16.46 -16.17 5.56
CA VAL A 10 15.56 -17.13 6.24
C VAL A 10 14.25 -16.45 6.63
N ALA A 11 14.31 -15.24 7.18
CA ALA A 11 13.12 -14.44 7.47
C ALA A 11 12.32 -14.15 6.18
N SER A 12 12.99 -13.76 5.10
CA SER A 12 12.37 -13.50 3.80
C SER A 12 11.64 -14.73 3.25
N GLU A 13 12.21 -15.92 3.34
CA GLU A 13 11.54 -17.16 2.89
C GLU A 13 10.29 -17.47 3.73
N ALA A 14 10.35 -17.25 5.05
CA ALA A 14 9.20 -17.41 5.91
C ALA A 14 8.11 -16.37 5.59
N PHE A 15 8.49 -15.10 5.39
CA PHE A 15 7.56 -14.03 5.03
C PHE A 15 6.97 -14.21 3.65
N LEU A 16 7.72 -14.72 2.66
CA LEU A 16 7.17 -15.07 1.34
C LEU A 16 6.08 -16.16 1.43
N ARG A 17 6.22 -17.13 2.34
CA ARG A 17 5.17 -18.13 2.56
C ARG A 17 3.91 -17.52 3.20
N LEU A 18 4.08 -16.64 4.18
CA LEU A 18 2.96 -15.92 4.80
C LEU A 18 2.27 -14.99 3.81
N ALA A 19 3.05 -14.28 2.99
CA ALA A 19 2.61 -13.42 1.91
C ALA A 19 1.73 -14.21 0.93
N GLY A 20 2.21 -15.35 0.42
CA GLY A 20 1.42 -16.18 -0.50
C GLY A 20 0.10 -16.69 0.09
N ALA A 21 0.07 -17.04 1.38
CA ALA A 21 -1.16 -17.42 2.05
C ALA A 21 -2.13 -16.25 2.26
N THR A 22 -1.60 -15.03 2.44
CA THR A 22 -2.38 -13.78 2.54
C THR A 22 -2.97 -13.41 1.18
N ASP A 23 -2.14 -13.42 0.13
CA ASP A 23 -2.56 -13.17 -1.26
C ASP A 23 -3.70 -14.14 -1.68
N GLU A 24 -3.58 -15.43 -1.35
CA GLU A 24 -4.63 -16.44 -1.61
C GLU A 24 -5.92 -16.13 -0.85
N PHE A 25 -5.81 -15.71 0.42
CA PHE A 25 -6.97 -15.33 1.24
C PHE A 25 -7.70 -14.10 0.69
N GLU A 26 -6.96 -13.11 0.19
CA GLU A 26 -7.51 -11.91 -0.47
C GLU A 26 -8.06 -12.17 -1.88
N GLY A 27 -7.73 -13.33 -2.47
CA GLY A 27 -8.18 -13.72 -3.79
C GLY A 27 -7.34 -13.16 -4.94
N TYR A 28 -6.07 -12.82 -4.69
CA TYR A 28 -5.14 -12.48 -5.75
C TYR A 28 -4.74 -13.71 -6.58
N ALA A 29 -4.77 -13.58 -7.91
CA ALA A 29 -4.36 -14.63 -8.83
C ALA A 29 -2.82 -14.68 -9.04
N HIS A 30 -2.13 -13.61 -8.68
CA HIS A 30 -0.68 -13.45 -8.82
C HIS A 30 -0.06 -13.07 -7.47
N PRO A 31 1.26 -13.26 -7.27
CA PRO A 31 1.93 -12.90 -6.02
C PRO A 31 2.00 -11.38 -5.79
N HIS A 32 0.91 -10.78 -5.29
CA HIS A 32 0.74 -9.34 -5.05
C HIS A 32 1.80 -8.82 -4.08
N ALA A 33 1.92 -9.40 -2.89
CA ALA A 33 2.86 -8.92 -1.88
C ALA A 33 4.34 -8.98 -2.35
N ALA A 34 4.71 -10.01 -3.12
CA ALA A 34 6.05 -10.09 -3.71
C ALA A 34 6.29 -9.01 -4.78
N ARG A 35 5.25 -8.68 -5.56
CA ARG A 35 5.27 -7.61 -6.55
C ARG A 35 5.39 -6.23 -5.89
N VAL A 36 4.63 -5.97 -4.82
CA VAL A 36 4.73 -4.76 -3.99
C VAL A 36 6.16 -4.62 -3.44
N ALA A 37 6.72 -5.69 -2.87
CA ALA A 37 8.07 -5.67 -2.31
C ALA A 37 9.13 -5.28 -3.35
N ARG A 38 9.00 -5.79 -4.58
CA ARG A 38 9.95 -5.43 -5.64
C ARG A 38 9.79 -3.98 -6.11
N LEU A 39 8.57 -3.53 -6.33
CA LEU A 39 8.29 -2.15 -6.74
C LEU A 39 8.76 -1.14 -5.68
N ALA A 40 8.55 -1.45 -4.40
CA ALA A 40 9.00 -0.65 -3.28
C ALA A 40 10.54 -0.59 -3.20
N ASP A 41 11.23 -1.72 -3.34
CA ASP A 41 12.70 -1.78 -3.34
C ASP A 41 13.32 -0.99 -4.50
N GLU A 42 12.77 -1.14 -5.72
CA GLU A 42 13.24 -0.39 -6.88
C GLU A 42 13.02 1.13 -6.72
N THR A 43 11.87 1.53 -6.16
CA THR A 43 11.59 2.94 -5.84
C THR A 43 12.55 3.49 -4.78
N ALA A 44 12.87 2.70 -3.75
CA ALA A 44 13.74 3.09 -2.64
C ALA A 44 15.17 3.44 -3.08
N LYS A 45 15.65 2.89 -4.20
CA LYS A 45 16.99 3.18 -4.74
C LYS A 45 17.20 4.66 -5.07
N ALA A 46 16.14 5.38 -5.43
CA ALA A 46 16.20 6.83 -5.67
C ALA A 46 16.54 7.64 -4.39
N PHE A 47 16.29 7.07 -3.21
CA PHE A 47 16.39 7.76 -1.92
C PHE A 47 17.61 7.37 -1.08
N ARG A 48 18.45 6.44 -1.56
CA ARG A 48 19.69 6.01 -0.88
C ARG A 48 19.49 5.63 0.58
N LEU A 49 18.43 4.87 0.86
CA LEU A 49 18.10 4.39 2.19
C LEU A 49 19.21 3.49 2.76
N ALA A 50 19.30 3.42 4.09
CA ALA A 50 20.17 2.46 4.75
C ALA A 50 19.70 1.03 4.48
N ARG A 51 20.62 0.07 4.42
CA ARG A 51 20.30 -1.34 4.17
C ARG A 51 19.23 -1.88 5.11
N ALA A 52 19.29 -1.51 6.39
CA ALA A 52 18.30 -1.93 7.38
C ALA A 52 16.89 -1.42 7.04
N ASP A 53 16.76 -0.18 6.57
CA ASP A 53 15.48 0.41 6.16
C ASP A 53 14.94 -0.27 4.89
N CYS A 54 15.81 -0.62 3.94
CA CYS A 54 15.42 -1.41 2.77
C CYS A 54 14.92 -2.81 3.17
N SER A 55 15.63 -3.51 4.07
CA SER A 55 15.17 -4.80 4.60
C SER A 55 13.81 -4.67 5.29
N SER A 56 13.62 -3.65 6.14
CA SER A 56 12.34 -3.38 6.79
C SER A 56 11.22 -3.07 5.79
N LEU A 57 11.50 -2.31 4.74
CA LEU A 57 10.54 -1.99 3.68
C LEU A 57 10.11 -3.25 2.93
N VAL A 58 11.05 -4.10 2.51
CA VAL A 58 10.77 -5.36 1.82
C VAL A 58 9.95 -6.28 2.71
N PHE A 59 10.32 -6.44 3.99
CA PHE A 59 9.55 -7.27 4.92
C PHE A 59 8.16 -6.72 5.20
N ALA A 60 8.02 -5.40 5.32
CA ALA A 60 6.71 -4.78 5.46
C ALA A 60 5.83 -4.99 4.22
N ALA A 61 6.39 -4.86 3.02
CA ALA A 61 5.67 -5.13 1.79
C ALA A 61 5.17 -6.59 1.70
N LEU A 62 5.96 -7.55 2.17
CA LEU A 62 5.53 -8.96 2.22
C LEU A 62 4.43 -9.22 3.27
N LEU A 63 4.29 -8.37 4.28
CA LEU A 63 3.43 -8.60 5.44
C LEU A 63 2.31 -7.57 5.59
N HIS A 64 2.16 -6.59 4.67
CA HIS A 64 1.28 -5.44 4.86
C HIS A 64 -0.18 -5.82 5.16
N ASP A 65 -0.69 -6.86 4.47
CA ASP A 65 -2.07 -7.32 4.61
C ASP A 65 -2.23 -8.56 5.51
N ILE A 66 -1.18 -9.00 6.23
CA ILE A 66 -1.26 -10.20 7.10
C ILE A 66 -2.37 -10.09 8.17
N GLY A 67 -2.74 -8.86 8.54
CA GLY A 67 -3.82 -8.60 9.49
C GLY A 67 -5.20 -9.04 8.98
N GLU A 68 -5.44 -9.05 7.67
CA GLU A 68 -6.74 -9.40 7.09
C GLU A 68 -7.11 -10.86 7.34
N VAL A 69 -6.13 -11.77 7.27
CA VAL A 69 -6.30 -13.22 7.48
C VAL A 69 -6.95 -13.52 8.85
N LEU A 70 -6.62 -12.72 9.86
CA LEU A 70 -7.12 -12.92 11.22
C LEU A 70 -8.48 -12.30 11.48
N MET A 71 -8.95 -11.38 10.64
CA MET A 71 -10.24 -10.74 10.84
C MET A 71 -11.40 -11.71 10.59
N LYS A 72 -11.20 -12.76 9.77
CA LYS A 72 -12.18 -13.82 9.50
C LYS A 72 -13.58 -13.29 9.16
N ARG A 73 -13.64 -12.25 8.32
CA ARG A 73 -14.91 -11.59 7.96
C ARG A 73 -15.45 -12.12 6.65
N ASP A 74 -16.75 -12.42 6.64
CA ASP A 74 -17.43 -12.91 5.43
C ASP A 74 -17.47 -11.87 4.30
N TYR A 75 -17.41 -10.57 4.64
CA TYR A 75 -17.42 -9.51 3.64
C TYR A 75 -16.16 -9.49 2.76
N LEU A 76 -15.03 -10.01 3.24
CA LEU A 76 -13.79 -10.11 2.45
C LEU A 76 -13.94 -11.11 1.30
N LYS A 77 -14.88 -12.05 1.42
CA LYS A 77 -15.18 -13.06 0.39
C LYS A 77 -16.35 -12.65 -0.51
N ARG A 78 -17.02 -11.54 -0.19
CA ARG A 78 -18.26 -11.13 -0.85
C ARG A 78 -17.99 -10.21 -2.05
N ALA A 79 -18.79 -10.41 -3.09
CA ALA A 79 -18.87 -9.53 -4.25
C ALA A 79 -19.40 -8.13 -3.93
N GLY A 80 -18.71 -7.12 -4.45
CA GLY A 80 -19.21 -5.74 -4.49
C GLY A 80 -18.65 -4.81 -3.42
N PRO A 81 -19.21 -3.59 -3.29
CA PRO A 81 -18.69 -2.59 -2.38
C PRO A 81 -18.94 -2.98 -0.91
N LEU A 82 -17.97 -2.63 -0.06
CA LEU A 82 -18.11 -2.69 1.38
C LEU A 82 -19.12 -1.63 1.87
N THR A 83 -19.85 -1.92 2.96
CA THR A 83 -20.60 -0.91 3.69
C THR A 83 -19.66 0.02 4.47
N ALA A 84 -20.18 1.12 5.03
CA ALA A 84 -19.37 2.00 5.88
C ALA A 84 -18.80 1.26 7.11
N ASP A 85 -19.60 0.42 7.75
CA ASP A 85 -19.18 -0.38 8.91
C ASP A 85 -18.13 -1.44 8.54
N GLU A 86 -18.29 -2.07 7.38
CA GLU A 86 -17.30 -3.05 6.86
C GLU A 86 -15.98 -2.37 6.51
N ARG A 87 -16.01 -1.15 5.94
CA ARG A 87 -14.80 -0.34 5.71
C ARG A 87 -14.11 0.03 7.02
N LEU A 88 -14.88 0.43 8.03
CA LEU A 88 -14.33 0.78 9.35
C LEU A 88 -13.70 -0.43 10.04
N ASP A 89 -14.32 -1.61 9.94
CA ASP A 89 -13.73 -2.84 10.47
C ASP A 89 -12.46 -3.20 9.68
N LEU A 90 -12.48 -3.14 8.34
CA LEU A 90 -11.32 -3.41 7.48
C LEU A 90 -10.13 -2.51 7.80
N ALA A 91 -10.38 -1.24 8.13
CA ALA A 91 -9.33 -0.28 8.52
C ALA A 91 -8.56 -0.68 9.79
N ARG A 92 -8.97 -1.74 10.49
CA ARG A 92 -8.25 -2.30 11.65
C ARG A 92 -7.13 -3.25 11.26
N HIS A 93 -7.09 -3.75 10.02
CA HIS A 93 -6.08 -4.73 9.62
C HIS A 93 -4.64 -4.23 9.75
N PRO A 94 -4.27 -2.94 9.58
CA PRO A 94 -2.89 -2.51 9.77
C PRO A 94 -2.45 -2.63 11.24
N VAL A 95 -3.36 -2.36 12.18
CA VAL A 95 -3.11 -2.49 13.63
C VAL A 95 -2.94 -3.96 14.02
N ILE A 96 -3.76 -4.84 13.46
CA ILE A 96 -3.64 -6.29 13.67
C ILE A 96 -2.36 -6.80 13.00
N GLY A 97 -2.08 -6.35 11.78
CA GLY A 97 -0.91 -6.70 10.98
C GLY A 97 0.40 -6.33 11.67
N GLU A 98 0.48 -5.18 12.34
CA GLU A 98 1.63 -4.82 13.18
C GLU A 98 1.92 -5.89 14.24
N GLN A 99 0.87 -6.36 14.93
CA GLN A 99 0.98 -7.36 16.00
C GLN A 99 1.39 -8.73 15.44
N GLU A 100 0.83 -9.13 14.29
CA GLU A 100 1.16 -10.40 13.66
C GLU A 100 2.55 -10.39 13.01
N ALA A 101 2.96 -9.28 12.40
CA ALA A 101 4.32 -9.10 11.93
C ALA A 101 5.32 -9.25 13.08
N ALA A 102 5.00 -8.70 14.27
CA ALA A 102 5.82 -8.89 15.45
C ALA A 102 5.89 -10.37 15.89
N ARG A 103 4.77 -11.10 15.90
CA ARG A 103 4.73 -12.53 16.22
C ARG A 103 5.47 -13.39 15.20
N ALA A 104 5.44 -12.99 13.93
CA ALA A 104 6.19 -13.63 12.85
C ALA A 104 7.71 -13.35 12.94
N GLY A 105 8.15 -12.47 13.84
CA GLY A 105 9.57 -12.15 14.03
C GLY A 105 10.08 -11.00 13.16
N ALA A 106 9.20 -10.20 12.55
CA ALA A 106 9.60 -9.02 11.80
C ALA A 106 10.25 -7.99 12.74
N ASN A 107 11.26 -7.26 12.24
CA ASN A 107 11.89 -6.20 13.00
C ASN A 107 10.92 -5.02 13.25
N ARG A 108 11.21 -4.18 14.27
CA ARG A 108 10.29 -3.09 14.65
C ARG A 108 10.00 -2.11 13.51
N GLY A 109 10.97 -1.86 12.64
CA GLY A 109 10.78 -1.04 11.45
C GLY A 109 9.68 -1.62 10.56
N ALA A 110 9.79 -2.90 10.19
CA ALA A 110 8.81 -3.56 9.34
C ALA A 110 7.40 -3.57 9.97
N GLN A 111 7.29 -3.84 11.28
CA GLN A 111 6.01 -3.79 12.00
C GLN A 111 5.31 -2.43 11.88
N LEU A 112 6.06 -1.34 12.07
CA LEU A 112 5.52 0.01 11.97
C LEU A 112 5.14 0.38 10.54
N LEU A 113 5.89 -0.10 9.55
CA LEU A 113 5.54 0.10 8.15
C LEU A 113 4.25 -0.65 7.77
N VAL A 114 4.04 -1.87 8.28
CA VAL A 114 2.75 -2.57 8.17
C VAL A 114 1.63 -1.74 8.79
N ARG A 115 1.85 -1.14 9.96
CA ARG A 115 0.84 -0.27 10.58
C ARG A 115 0.46 0.94 9.71
N TRP A 116 1.45 1.57 9.08
CA TRP A 116 1.29 2.88 8.44
C TRP A 116 1.16 2.85 6.92
N HIS A 117 1.04 1.67 6.30
CA HIS A 117 1.01 1.57 4.83
C HIS A 117 -0.26 2.16 4.21
N HIS A 118 -1.29 2.48 5.01
CA HIS A 118 -2.51 3.20 4.59
C HIS A 118 -2.59 4.65 5.09
N GLU A 119 -1.51 5.19 5.66
CA GLU A 119 -1.43 6.63 5.94
C GLU A 119 -1.32 7.42 4.64
N TRP A 120 -2.00 8.56 4.59
CA TRP A 120 -2.03 9.43 3.42
C TRP A 120 -1.23 10.68 3.65
N TRP A 121 -0.60 11.19 2.59
CA TRP A 121 0.22 12.39 2.67
C TRP A 121 -0.49 13.60 3.32
N ASP A 122 -1.79 13.77 3.07
CA ASP A 122 -2.59 14.87 3.61
C ASP A 122 -3.15 14.62 5.02
N GLY A 123 -3.00 13.42 5.57
CA GLY A 123 -3.54 13.00 6.87
C GLY A 123 -4.95 12.39 6.80
N GLY A 124 -5.52 12.17 5.62
CA GLY A 124 -6.83 11.52 5.43
C GLY A 124 -6.80 9.99 5.54
N GLY A 125 -5.61 9.41 5.73
CA GLY A 125 -5.39 7.98 5.88
C GLY A 125 -5.60 7.48 7.31
N TYR A 126 -5.19 6.24 7.55
CA TYR A 126 -5.39 5.53 8.81
C TYR A 126 -4.21 4.58 9.09
N PRO A 127 -4.00 4.09 10.33
CA PRO A 127 -4.85 4.20 11.53
C PRO A 127 -4.59 5.43 12.42
N ASP A 128 -3.46 6.10 12.28
CA ASP A 128 -2.99 7.15 13.20
C ASP A 128 -3.14 8.58 12.63
N ALA A 129 -3.56 8.71 11.35
CA ALA A 129 -3.76 9.97 10.65
C ALA A 129 -2.49 10.84 10.62
N LEU A 130 -1.36 10.19 10.35
CA LEU A 130 -0.07 10.86 10.20
C LEU A 130 -0.09 11.72 8.93
N ARG A 131 0.57 12.88 8.97
CA ARG A 131 0.59 13.83 7.84
C ARG A 131 1.99 14.13 7.35
N GLY A 132 2.15 14.15 6.03
CA GLY A 132 3.39 14.55 5.37
C GLY A 132 4.59 13.75 5.86
N GLU A 133 5.58 14.45 6.41
CA GLU A 133 6.83 13.83 6.86
C GLU A 133 6.75 13.17 8.24
N GLN A 134 5.60 13.24 8.93
CA GLN A 134 5.34 12.38 10.09
C GLN A 134 5.28 10.90 9.67
N ILE A 135 4.91 10.64 8.42
CA ILE A 135 4.95 9.31 7.83
C ILE A 135 6.41 9.01 7.43
N PRO A 136 7.02 7.91 7.89
CA PRO A 136 8.35 7.51 7.45
C PRO A 136 8.42 7.38 5.93
N LEU A 137 9.57 7.72 5.34
CA LEU A 137 9.76 7.66 3.88
C LEU A 137 9.48 6.26 3.31
N THR A 138 9.88 5.22 4.03
CA THR A 138 9.61 3.83 3.67
C THR A 138 8.11 3.49 3.66
N ALA A 139 7.30 4.05 4.57
CA ALA A 139 5.84 3.84 4.55
C ALA A 139 5.19 4.57 3.36
N ARG A 140 5.69 5.76 3.02
CA ARG A 140 5.27 6.50 1.82
C ARG A 140 5.60 5.75 0.53
N ILE A 141 6.78 5.13 0.45
CA ILE A 141 7.17 4.25 -0.67
C ILE A 141 6.25 3.04 -0.75
N LEU A 142 6.00 2.38 0.39
CA LEU A 142 5.11 1.23 0.46
C LEU A 142 3.70 1.56 -0.02
N ARG A 143 3.13 2.70 0.39
CA ARG A 143 1.79 3.14 -0.04
C ARG A 143 1.67 3.26 -1.56
N VAL A 144 2.69 3.85 -2.22
CA VAL A 144 2.69 4.02 -3.68
C VAL A 144 2.82 2.67 -4.39
N ALA A 145 3.73 1.81 -3.92
CA ALA A 145 3.96 0.50 -4.51
C ALA A 145 2.73 -0.41 -4.38
N ASP A 146 2.11 -0.45 -3.19
CA ASP A 146 0.89 -1.19 -2.91
C ASP A 146 -0.26 -0.71 -3.80
N ALA A 147 -0.53 0.60 -3.81
CA ALA A 147 -1.59 1.17 -4.65
C ALA A 147 -1.40 0.81 -6.12
N TYR A 148 -0.19 0.96 -6.68
CA TYR A 148 0.06 0.57 -8.07
C TYR A 148 -0.20 -0.91 -8.33
N ALA A 149 0.34 -1.78 -7.47
CA ALA A 149 0.22 -3.22 -7.64
C ALA A 149 -1.26 -3.63 -7.59
N ALA A 150 -1.97 -3.19 -6.55
CA ALA A 150 -3.39 -3.43 -6.39
C ALA A 150 -4.18 -2.92 -7.60
N LEU A 151 -3.95 -1.69 -8.09
CA LEU A 151 -4.68 -1.13 -9.25
C LEU A 151 -4.51 -1.94 -10.53
N THR A 152 -3.33 -2.53 -10.72
CA THR A 152 -2.96 -3.25 -11.95
C THR A 152 -3.14 -4.76 -11.84
N ASP A 153 -3.68 -5.24 -10.72
CA ASP A 153 -4.08 -6.63 -10.50
C ASP A 153 -5.59 -6.80 -10.60
N ALA A 154 -6.01 -7.88 -11.25
CA ALA A 154 -7.40 -8.26 -11.32
C ALA A 154 -7.82 -8.84 -9.96
N ARG A 155 -8.94 -8.35 -9.43
CA ARG A 155 -9.61 -8.91 -8.25
C ARG A 155 -10.98 -9.49 -8.68
N PRO A 156 -11.59 -10.41 -7.92
CA PRO A 156 -12.83 -11.10 -8.32
C PRO A 156 -14.00 -10.20 -8.78
N PHE A 157 -13.99 -8.91 -8.41
CA PHE A 157 -15.04 -7.93 -8.74
C PHE A 157 -14.51 -6.63 -9.37
N ARG A 158 -13.23 -6.57 -9.72
CA ARG A 158 -12.62 -5.38 -10.32
C ARG A 158 -11.54 -5.80 -11.32
N PRO A 159 -11.70 -5.47 -12.61
CA PRO A 159 -10.65 -5.73 -13.58
C PRO A 159 -9.43 -4.87 -13.28
N ALA A 160 -8.25 -5.38 -13.63
CA ALA A 160 -7.01 -4.63 -13.54
C ALA A 160 -7.06 -3.37 -14.43
N MET A 161 -6.48 -2.29 -13.95
CA MET A 161 -6.17 -1.11 -14.75
C MET A 161 -4.97 -1.38 -15.67
N THR A 162 -4.93 -0.64 -16.78
CA THR A 162 -3.71 -0.56 -17.60
C THR A 162 -2.60 0.15 -16.83
N GLU A 163 -1.34 -0.11 -17.18
CA GLU A 163 -0.19 0.61 -16.62
C GLU A 163 -0.34 2.15 -16.78
N PRO A 164 -0.69 2.71 -17.96
CA PRO A 164 -0.91 4.15 -18.11
C PRO A 164 -1.96 4.71 -17.15
N ALA A 165 -3.09 4.01 -16.98
CA ALA A 165 -4.18 4.42 -16.09
C ALA A 165 -3.72 4.44 -14.63
N ALA A 166 -3.04 3.39 -14.18
CA ALA A 166 -2.52 3.31 -12.82
C ALA A 166 -1.47 4.40 -12.54
N ARG A 167 -0.58 4.67 -13.51
CA ARG A 167 0.37 5.79 -13.41
C ARG A 167 -0.33 7.15 -13.35
N GLN A 168 -1.41 7.33 -14.12
CA GLN A 168 -2.21 8.55 -14.08
C GLN A 168 -2.94 8.71 -12.74
N TYR A 169 -3.45 7.62 -12.16
CA TYR A 169 -4.02 7.63 -10.82
C TYR A 169 -3.01 8.10 -9.76
N LEU A 170 -1.79 7.54 -9.76
CA LEU A 170 -0.73 7.98 -8.84
C LEU A 170 -0.40 9.47 -8.99
N ARG A 171 -0.38 9.99 -10.23
CA ARG A 171 -0.16 11.44 -10.48
C ARG A 171 -1.25 12.30 -9.88
N HIS A 172 -2.52 11.90 -10.02
CA HIS A 172 -3.64 12.65 -9.47
C HIS A 172 -3.68 12.61 -7.93
N GLY A 173 -3.29 11.49 -7.32
CA GLY A 173 -3.23 11.33 -5.87
C GLY A 173 -2.02 12.00 -5.20
N ALA A 174 -1.06 12.53 -5.97
CA ALA A 174 0.13 13.17 -5.43
C ALA A 174 -0.22 14.43 -4.62
N GLY A 175 0.25 14.50 -3.37
CA GLY A 175 -0.03 15.60 -2.44
C GLY A 175 -1.33 15.44 -1.64
N VAL A 176 -2.12 14.39 -1.93
CA VAL A 176 -3.31 14.00 -1.16
C VAL A 176 -3.03 12.65 -0.52
N GLU A 177 -3.08 11.59 -1.30
CA GLU A 177 -2.81 10.24 -0.84
C GLU A 177 -1.30 9.95 -0.77
N PHE A 178 -0.56 10.36 -1.81
CA PHE A 178 0.83 9.97 -1.99
C PHE A 178 1.81 11.13 -1.81
N ASP A 179 3.00 10.86 -1.28
CA ASP A 179 4.11 11.84 -1.30
C ASP A 179 4.50 12.15 -2.76
N PRO A 180 4.45 13.42 -3.20
CA PRO A 180 4.81 13.81 -4.56
C PRO A 180 6.23 13.37 -4.99
N ARG A 181 7.20 13.36 -4.06
CA ARG A 181 8.58 12.92 -4.34
C ARG A 181 8.64 11.42 -4.62
N VAL A 182 7.86 10.64 -3.88
CA VAL A 182 7.80 9.18 -4.07
C VAL A 182 7.08 8.85 -5.36
N VAL A 183 5.97 9.52 -5.67
CA VAL A 183 5.29 9.37 -6.97
C VAL A 183 6.24 9.68 -8.11
N HIS A 184 7.00 10.78 -8.03
CA HIS A 184 7.98 11.13 -9.05
C HIS A 184 9.03 10.01 -9.23
N ALA A 185 9.59 9.49 -8.14
CA ALA A 185 10.56 8.40 -8.19
C ALA A 185 9.97 7.11 -8.77
N PHE A 186 8.76 6.72 -8.34
CA PHE A 186 8.06 5.54 -8.85
C PHE A 186 7.78 5.65 -10.35
N LEU A 187 7.33 6.83 -10.81
CA LEU A 187 7.00 7.04 -12.22
C LEU A 187 8.22 7.03 -13.14
N ALA A 188 9.42 7.22 -12.59
CA ALA A 188 10.68 7.08 -13.32
C ALA A 188 11.10 5.61 -13.52
N LEU A 189 10.43 4.64 -12.87
CA LEU A 189 10.71 3.22 -13.08
C LEU A 189 10.26 2.79 -14.48
N ASP A 190 11.16 2.07 -15.16
CA ASP A 190 10.95 1.45 -16.45
C ASP A 190 11.56 0.04 -16.50
N ASN A 191 11.22 -0.73 -17.53
CA ASN A 191 11.83 -2.05 -17.83
C ASN A 191 11.73 -3.11 -16.70
N LEU A 192 10.82 -2.94 -15.74
CA LEU A 192 10.53 -3.93 -14.71
C LEU A 192 9.36 -4.83 -15.13
N PRO A 193 9.49 -6.17 -15.05
CA PRO A 193 8.36 -7.09 -15.27
C PRO A 193 7.16 -6.77 -14.37
N GLU A 194 7.43 -6.32 -13.14
CA GLU A 194 6.43 -5.97 -12.13
C GLU A 194 5.60 -4.74 -12.50
N LEU A 195 6.00 -3.93 -13.48
CA LEU A 195 5.19 -2.81 -13.97
C LEU A 195 4.05 -3.28 -14.89
N ARG A 196 4.16 -4.48 -15.49
CA ARG A 196 3.15 -5.02 -16.38
C ARG A 196 1.86 -5.24 -15.61
N ALA A 197 0.76 -4.70 -16.13
CA ALA A 197 -0.56 -4.99 -15.59
C ALA A 197 -0.95 -6.44 -15.85
N HIS A 198 -1.64 -7.04 -14.88
CA HIS A 198 -2.29 -8.34 -15.01
C HIS A 198 -3.72 -8.18 -15.54
N ALA A 199 -3.91 -7.24 -16.47
CA ALA A 199 -5.15 -7.02 -17.18
C ALA A 199 -5.25 -7.96 -18.39
N ASP A 200 -6.34 -8.70 -18.48
CA ASP A 200 -6.82 -9.16 -19.78
C ASP A 200 -7.17 -7.90 -20.59
N ALA A 201 -6.78 -7.87 -21.87
CA ALA A 201 -6.99 -6.72 -22.75
C ALA A 201 -8.43 -6.18 -22.60
N VAL A 202 -8.57 -4.90 -22.23
CA VAL A 202 -9.85 -4.24 -21.96
C VAL A 202 -10.80 -4.48 -23.15
N VAL A 203 -11.89 -5.21 -22.91
CA VAL A 203 -12.81 -5.69 -23.96
C VAL A 203 -13.64 -4.54 -24.58
N ASP A 204 -13.67 -3.35 -23.99
CA ASP A 204 -14.53 -2.23 -24.42
C ASP A 204 -13.87 -0.83 -24.35
N GLY A 205 -12.55 -0.72 -24.19
CA GLY A 205 -11.85 0.57 -24.16
C GLY A 205 -12.21 1.54 -23.01
N SER A 206 -13.18 1.22 -22.15
CA SER A 206 -13.49 1.97 -20.93
C SER A 206 -12.63 1.46 -19.76
N GLU A 207 -11.81 2.34 -19.19
CA GLU A 207 -11.02 2.00 -18.01
C GLU A 207 -11.92 1.85 -16.77
N PRO A 208 -11.67 0.86 -15.90
CA PRO A 208 -12.44 0.72 -14.67
C PRO A 208 -12.23 1.95 -13.77
N PRO A 209 -13.28 2.42 -13.07
CA PRO A 209 -13.11 3.52 -12.13
C PRO A 209 -12.10 3.11 -11.04
N PRO A 210 -11.32 4.08 -10.50
CA PRO A 210 -10.43 3.80 -9.39
C PRO A 210 -11.19 3.20 -8.20
N PRO A 211 -10.52 2.37 -7.39
CA PRO A 211 -11.10 1.88 -6.15
C PRO A 211 -11.52 3.11 -5.33
N ARG A 212 -12.79 3.12 -4.90
CA ARG A 212 -13.27 4.13 -3.95
C ARG A 212 -12.57 3.87 -2.64
N LEU A 213 -11.51 4.63 -2.38
CA LEU A 213 -10.92 4.70 -1.07
C LEU A 213 -11.93 5.33 -0.09
N ILE A 214 -11.69 5.14 1.20
CA ILE A 214 -12.60 5.45 2.32
C ILE A 214 -13.14 6.90 2.31
N THR A 215 -12.59 7.79 1.49
CA THR A 215 -12.89 9.22 1.48
C THR A 215 -14.00 9.68 0.55
N ASP A 216 -14.49 8.84 -0.36
CA ASP A 216 -15.55 9.29 -1.29
C ASP A 216 -16.95 9.14 -0.65
N ASP A 217 -17.34 10.16 0.12
CA ASP A 217 -18.74 10.58 0.36
C ASP A 217 -19.61 9.69 1.26
N GLN A 218 -19.05 8.89 2.19
CA GLN A 218 -19.88 8.03 3.07
C GLN A 218 -19.54 8.04 4.56
N THR A 219 -18.72 8.97 5.06
CA THR A 219 -18.42 9.04 6.50
C THR A 219 -19.43 9.85 7.30
N GLY A 220 -20.27 10.70 6.68
CA GLY A 220 -21.14 11.63 7.42
C GLY A 220 -20.38 12.55 8.39
N LEU A 221 -19.05 12.56 8.32
CA LEU A 221 -18.17 13.44 9.08
C LEU A 221 -17.96 14.67 8.22
N ALA A 222 -18.40 15.82 8.72
CA ALA A 222 -18.19 17.10 8.06
C ALA A 222 -16.69 17.26 7.71
N PRO A 223 -16.36 17.84 6.54
CA PRO A 223 -14.97 18.16 6.23
C PRO A 223 -14.42 19.00 7.38
N ILE A 224 -13.33 18.53 7.99
CA ILE A 224 -12.60 19.29 9.00
C ILE A 224 -12.16 20.57 8.29
N GLN A 225 -12.80 21.70 8.64
CA GLN A 225 -12.42 22.99 8.10
C GLN A 225 -10.97 23.26 8.52
N ASN A 226 -10.07 23.25 7.53
CA ASN A 226 -8.69 23.65 7.76
C ASN A 226 -8.70 25.09 8.27
N PRO A 227 -8.10 25.40 9.43
CA PRO A 227 -7.81 26.79 9.76
C PRO A 227 -6.90 27.36 8.66
N PRO A 228 -7.08 28.64 8.27
CA PRO A 228 -6.23 29.26 7.28
C PRO A 228 -4.75 29.17 7.72
N PRO A 229 -3.80 29.06 6.77
CA PRO A 229 -2.38 29.03 7.11
C PRO A 229 -2.02 30.25 7.95
N ALA A 230 -1.32 30.02 9.06
CA ALA A 230 -0.85 31.09 9.91
C ALA A 230 0.03 32.04 9.08
N THR A 231 -0.40 33.29 8.97
CA THR A 231 0.39 34.35 8.33
C THR A 231 1.72 34.47 9.08
N PRO A 232 2.87 34.47 8.40
CA PRO A 232 4.15 34.68 9.08
C PRO A 232 4.18 36.10 9.64
N THR A 233 4.14 36.23 10.96
CA THR A 233 4.43 37.49 11.64
C THR A 233 5.91 37.77 11.46
N LEU A 234 6.25 38.72 10.59
CA LEU A 234 7.58 39.32 10.58
C LEU A 234 7.68 40.23 11.82
N SER A 235 8.62 39.93 12.71
CA SER A 235 9.12 40.83 13.75
C SER A 235 10.62 40.60 13.88
#